data_AF-A0A917H3P0-F1
#
_entry.id   AF-A0A917H3P0-F1
#
_cell.length_a   1.000
_cell.length_b   1.000
_cell.length_c   1.000
_cell.angle_alpha   90.00
_cell.angle_beta   90.00
_cell.angle_gamma   90.00
#
_symmetry.space_group_name_H-M   'P 1'
#
loop_
_entity.id
_entity.type
_entity.pdbx_description
1 polymer ?
#
loop_
_entity_poly.entity_id
_entity_poly.type
_entity_poly.pdbx_seq_one_letter_code
_entity_poly.pdbx_strand_id
1 'polypeptide(L)'
;MSAPVLVNAVAPVTRRVRAYFAPVNRATGTPAVFDAAQSGSFALNAAPAPWIDLGWCTGFARKSATKIEALRTGAPAVVQTQVRSEIEATVSLAFESWGKLQMALAAGSQQMNLLATANGAIANGSGGIAAAPVPLAAGSTATSLNVGAATAGFNVGDLVAVDLDYTGQVGFVGSGVSGAYVASAVAVNDDINYVRRVSLNVSRVTAIANGALQLSAALPAGAPATGMQVSRLAGFVDREGGSWFQEWSALFVMQGEQGDRVIYHYPRLQPMQSAAESAEVLAGTLEQIRLTGAFRALPVKDANDGETVVCFRSYLPAAMRSV
;
A
#
# COMPACT_ATOMS: atom_id res chain seq x y z
N MET A 1 38.69 -28.06 -24.34
CA MET A 1 37.36 -27.43 -24.26
C MET A 1 37.06 -27.16 -22.80
N SER A 2 37.17 -25.91 -22.34
CA SER A 2 36.73 -25.55 -20.98
C SER A 2 35.21 -25.60 -20.95
N ALA A 3 34.66 -26.32 -19.98
CA ALA A 3 33.23 -26.29 -19.69
C ALA A 3 32.79 -24.85 -19.38
N PRO A 4 31.56 -24.44 -19.73
CA PRO A 4 31.02 -23.18 -19.27
C PRO A 4 30.99 -23.23 -17.74
N VAL A 5 31.75 -22.35 -17.10
CA VAL A 5 31.65 -22.12 -15.65
C VAL A 5 30.23 -21.59 -15.42
N LEU A 6 29.34 -22.47 -14.95
CA LEU A 6 28.10 -22.04 -14.32
C LEU A 6 28.50 -21.03 -13.24
N VAL A 7 27.95 -19.81 -13.31
CA VAL A 7 28.18 -18.78 -12.29
C VAL A 7 27.96 -19.43 -10.92
N ASN A 8 29.03 -19.48 -10.10
CA ASN A 8 29.01 -20.13 -8.80
C ASN A 8 27.79 -19.67 -7.98
N ALA A 9 27.22 -20.60 -7.21
CA ALA A 9 26.00 -20.40 -6.43
C ALA A 9 25.96 -19.01 -5.77
N VAL A 10 24.86 -18.29 -5.97
CA VAL A 10 24.68 -16.97 -5.38
C VAL A 10 23.95 -17.12 -4.05
N ALA A 11 24.61 -16.73 -2.96
CA ALA A 11 23.98 -16.56 -1.66
C ALA A 11 23.82 -15.05 -1.41
N PRO A 12 22.64 -14.45 -1.68
CA PRO A 12 22.39 -13.06 -1.34
C PRO A 12 22.45 -12.90 0.18
N VAL A 13 23.39 -12.09 0.67
CA VAL A 13 23.47 -11.71 2.09
C VAL A 13 22.73 -10.39 2.23
N THR A 14 21.54 -10.41 2.83
CA THR A 14 20.64 -9.26 2.91
C THR A 14 20.43 -8.84 4.36
N ARG A 15 20.31 -7.53 4.62
CA ARG A 15 20.09 -7.01 5.98
C ARG A 15 18.62 -6.87 6.33
N ARG A 16 17.82 -6.28 5.42
CA ARG A 16 16.45 -5.81 5.68
C ARG A 16 15.59 -5.89 4.43
N VAL A 17 14.27 -5.89 4.65
CA VAL A 17 13.26 -5.85 3.59
C VAL A 17 12.67 -4.46 3.53
N ARG A 18 12.57 -3.90 2.32
CA ARG A 18 11.78 -2.69 2.07
C ARG A 18 10.48 -3.07 1.36
N ALA A 19 9.37 -2.52 1.84
CA ALA A 19 8.05 -2.84 1.35
C ALA A 19 7.49 -1.68 0.51
N TYR A 20 6.94 -2.02 -0.65
CA TYR A 20 6.21 -1.09 -1.52
C TYR A 20 4.86 -1.66 -1.87
N PHE A 21 3.83 -0.81 -1.88
CA PHE A 21 2.47 -1.21 -2.16
C PHE A 21 1.88 -0.33 -3.25
N ALA A 22 1.10 -0.93 -4.14
CA ALA A 22 0.40 -0.23 -5.20
C ALA A 22 -1.07 -0.66 -5.22
N PRO A 23 -1.99 0.26 -5.49
CA PRO A 23 -3.42 -0.03 -5.47
C PRO A 23 -3.77 -1.03 -6.58
N VAL A 24 -4.61 -2.01 -6.27
CA VAL A 24 -5.33 -2.79 -7.30
C VAL A 24 -6.46 -1.92 -7.83
N ASN A 25 -6.62 -1.81 -9.15
CA ASN A 25 -7.78 -1.17 -9.73
C ASN A 25 -9.03 -1.99 -9.39
N ARG A 26 -9.86 -1.48 -8.48
CA ARG A 26 -11.03 -2.19 -7.97
C ARG A 26 -12.18 -2.29 -8.97
N ALA A 27 -12.26 -1.37 -9.93
CA ALA A 27 -13.28 -1.42 -10.98
C ALA A 27 -13.01 -2.57 -11.96
N THR A 28 -11.73 -2.84 -12.26
CA THR A 28 -11.33 -3.87 -13.24
C THR A 28 -10.69 -5.11 -12.63
N GLY A 29 -10.43 -5.12 -11.32
CA GLY A 29 -9.68 -6.17 -10.62
C GLY A 29 -8.21 -6.28 -11.06
N THR A 30 -7.67 -5.23 -11.70
CA THR A 30 -6.34 -5.28 -12.32
C THR A 30 -5.26 -4.88 -11.32
N PRO A 31 -4.27 -5.74 -11.05
CA PRO A 31 -3.14 -5.41 -10.18
C PRO A 31 -2.12 -4.49 -10.85
N ALA A 32 -1.28 -3.85 -10.05
CA ALA A 32 -0.08 -3.18 -10.56
C ALA A 32 0.97 -4.23 -10.97
N VAL A 33 1.41 -4.13 -12.22
CA VAL A 33 2.45 -5.00 -12.78
C VAL A 33 3.83 -4.46 -12.40
N PHE A 34 4.76 -5.37 -12.11
CA PHE A 34 6.16 -5.05 -11.92
C PHE A 34 7.03 -5.99 -12.75
N ASP A 35 7.76 -5.40 -13.69
CA ASP A 35 8.79 -6.11 -14.44
C ASP A 35 10.15 -5.91 -13.74
N ALA A 36 10.64 -6.96 -13.08
CA ALA A 36 11.92 -6.94 -12.41
C ALA A 36 13.11 -6.78 -13.38
N ALA A 37 12.98 -7.19 -14.64
CA ALA A 37 14.05 -7.03 -15.62
C ALA A 37 14.19 -5.56 -16.07
N GLN A 38 13.08 -4.85 -16.23
CA GLN A 38 13.08 -3.45 -16.65
C GLN A 38 13.27 -2.48 -15.49
N SER A 39 12.56 -2.71 -14.39
CA SER A 39 12.44 -1.74 -13.29
C SER A 39 13.10 -2.20 -12.00
N GLY A 40 13.70 -3.40 -11.96
CA GLY A 40 14.23 -4.00 -10.74
C GLY A 40 15.35 -3.24 -10.03
N SER A 41 16.05 -2.37 -10.75
CA SER A 41 17.19 -1.59 -10.25
C SER A 41 16.84 -0.17 -9.78
N PHE A 42 15.56 0.14 -9.58
CA PHE A 42 15.11 1.45 -9.10
C PHE A 42 15.78 1.86 -7.76
N ALA A 43 15.87 3.17 -7.50
CA ALA A 43 16.40 3.68 -6.24
C ALA A 43 15.43 3.36 -5.09
N LEU A 44 15.89 2.68 -4.04
CA LEU A 44 15.00 2.13 -3.00
C LEU A 44 14.23 3.21 -2.22
N ASN A 45 14.71 4.44 -2.18
CA ASN A 45 14.05 5.60 -1.56
C ASN A 45 13.23 6.44 -2.54
N ALA A 46 13.17 6.06 -3.82
CA ALA A 46 12.44 6.74 -4.87
C ALA A 46 11.79 5.68 -5.77
N ALA A 47 10.78 5.00 -5.23
CA ALA A 47 10.03 3.99 -5.95
C ALA A 47 9.32 4.62 -7.17
N PRO A 48 9.28 3.91 -8.32
CA PRO A 48 8.54 4.38 -9.47
C PRO A 48 7.03 4.33 -9.18
N ALA A 49 6.26 5.27 -9.73
CA ALA A 49 4.81 5.17 -9.70
C ALA A 49 4.35 3.85 -10.36
N PRO A 50 3.30 3.18 -9.85
CA PRO A 50 2.40 3.58 -8.76
C PRO A 50 2.82 3.07 -7.37
N TRP A 51 4.08 2.65 -7.19
CA TRP A 51 4.55 2.01 -5.96
C TRP A 51 4.76 3.03 -4.84
N ILE A 52 4.02 2.87 -3.75
CA ILE A 52 4.13 3.67 -2.53
C ILE A 52 5.11 2.98 -1.59
N ASP A 53 6.16 3.69 -1.21
CA ASP A 53 7.18 3.21 -0.27
C ASP A 53 6.65 3.27 1.17
N LEU A 54 6.59 2.10 1.82
CA LEU A 54 6.19 1.97 3.23
C LEU A 54 7.38 1.85 4.18
N GLY A 55 8.60 1.99 3.64
CA GLY A 55 9.83 1.94 4.39
C GLY A 55 10.29 0.51 4.69
N TRP A 56 11.20 0.43 5.65
CA TRP A 56 11.75 -0.85 6.11
C TRP A 56 10.74 -1.58 6.99
N CYS A 57 10.77 -2.91 6.89
CA CYS A 57 9.92 -3.79 7.69
C CYS A 57 10.76 -4.89 8.35
N THR A 58 10.22 -5.42 9.45
CA THR A 58 10.81 -6.51 10.22
C THR A 58 9.91 -7.75 10.19
N GLY A 59 10.47 -8.90 10.54
CA GLY A 59 9.70 -10.15 10.62
C GLY A 59 9.10 -10.61 9.29
N PHE A 60 9.68 -10.19 8.15
CA PHE A 60 9.19 -10.60 6.84
C PHE A 60 9.27 -12.13 6.70
N ALA A 61 8.11 -12.77 6.59
CA ALA A 61 7.98 -14.19 6.42
C ALA A 61 7.04 -14.49 5.26
N ARG A 62 7.42 -15.45 4.41
CA ARG A 62 6.53 -15.98 3.37
C ARG A 62 6.41 -17.48 3.51
N LYS A 63 5.21 -17.99 3.22
CA LYS A 63 4.94 -19.43 3.16
C LYS A 63 4.24 -19.74 1.84
N SER A 64 4.77 -20.71 1.10
CA SER A 64 3.99 -21.34 0.04
C SER A 64 3.16 -22.45 0.68
N ALA A 65 1.86 -22.44 0.43
CA ALA A 65 0.92 -23.48 0.82
C ALA A 65 0.39 -24.26 -0.40
N THR A 66 1.01 -24.07 -1.57
CA THR A 66 0.73 -24.84 -2.78
C THR A 66 0.92 -26.33 -2.51
N LYS A 67 -0.12 -27.12 -2.78
CA LYS A 67 -0.09 -28.58 -2.65
C LYS A 67 0.22 -29.22 -4.00
N ILE A 68 1.10 -30.21 -3.99
CA ILE A 68 1.44 -31.02 -5.17
C ILE A 68 1.00 -32.45 -4.89
N GLU A 69 0.15 -32.98 -5.76
CA GLU A 69 -0.44 -34.31 -5.63
C GLU A 69 -0.26 -35.12 -6.91
N ALA A 70 -0.34 -36.44 -6.79
CA ALA A 70 -0.30 -37.33 -7.94
C ALA A 70 -1.69 -37.45 -8.56
N LEU A 71 -1.84 -37.10 -9.84
CA LEU A 71 -3.02 -37.46 -10.62
C LEU A 71 -2.91 -38.93 -11.01
N ARG A 72 -3.80 -39.74 -10.42
CA ARG A 72 -3.90 -41.18 -10.70
C ARG A 72 -5.07 -41.43 -11.63
N THR A 73 -4.86 -42.23 -12.66
CA THR A 73 -5.93 -42.58 -13.62
C THR A 73 -5.93 -44.08 -13.92
N GLY A 74 -7.08 -44.60 -14.37
CA GLY A 74 -7.28 -46.01 -14.71
C GLY A 74 -7.26 -46.96 -13.50
N ALA A 75 -7.46 -48.26 -13.75
CA ALA A 75 -7.19 -49.32 -12.77
C ALA A 75 -5.79 -49.92 -13.07
N PRO A 76 -4.89 -50.08 -12.09
CA PRO A 76 -5.06 -49.97 -10.63
C PRO A 76 -4.65 -48.61 -10.03
N ALA A 77 -5.10 -47.47 -10.61
CA ALA A 77 -4.79 -46.11 -10.16
C ALA A 77 -3.29 -45.76 -10.22
N VAL A 78 -2.72 -45.92 -11.41
CA VAL A 78 -1.31 -45.58 -11.72
C VAL A 78 -1.14 -44.06 -11.74
N VAL A 79 -0.05 -43.57 -11.16
CA VAL A 79 0.33 -42.15 -11.22
C VAL A 79 0.70 -41.80 -12.66
N GLN A 80 -0.01 -40.86 -13.26
CA GLN A 80 0.28 -40.36 -14.61
C GLN A 80 1.14 -39.09 -14.57
N THR A 81 0.76 -38.14 -13.71
CA THR A 81 1.47 -36.86 -13.60
C THR A 81 1.31 -36.28 -12.20
N GLN A 82 2.10 -35.26 -11.88
CA GLN A 82 1.92 -34.42 -10.70
C GLN A 82 1.08 -33.20 -11.07
N VAL A 83 0.13 -32.85 -10.22
CA VAL A 83 -0.73 -31.67 -10.38
C VAL A 83 -0.63 -30.79 -9.14
N ARG A 84 -0.86 -29.49 -9.32
CA ARG A 84 -1.10 -28.59 -8.20
C ARG A 84 -2.58 -28.67 -7.84
N SER A 85 -2.92 -29.31 -6.73
CA SER A 85 -4.31 -29.39 -6.25
C SER A 85 -4.78 -28.08 -5.61
N GLU A 86 -3.85 -27.26 -5.13
CA GLU A 86 -4.11 -25.97 -4.49
C GLU A 86 -2.97 -25.00 -4.77
N ILE A 87 -3.28 -23.74 -5.08
CA ILE A 87 -2.29 -22.67 -5.25
C ILE A 87 -2.54 -21.62 -4.16
N GLU A 88 -1.68 -21.62 -3.15
CA GLU A 88 -1.78 -20.68 -2.04
C GLU A 88 -0.39 -20.18 -1.61
N ALA A 89 -0.32 -18.91 -1.22
CA ALA A 89 0.81 -18.37 -0.49
C ALA A 89 0.33 -17.34 0.53
N THR A 90 1.06 -17.23 1.63
CA THR A 90 0.87 -16.18 2.62
C THR A 90 2.17 -15.40 2.79
N VAL A 91 2.03 -14.13 3.20
CA VAL A 91 3.14 -13.25 3.54
C VAL A 91 2.77 -12.42 4.77
N SER A 92 3.70 -12.25 5.70
CA SER A 92 3.54 -11.43 6.89
C SER A 92 4.77 -10.58 7.15
N LEU A 93 4.56 -9.43 7.81
CA LEU A 93 5.60 -8.50 8.21
C LEU A 93 5.09 -7.55 9.31
N ALA A 94 6.02 -6.86 9.96
CA ALA A 94 5.72 -5.73 10.84
C ALA A 94 6.22 -4.42 10.20
N PHE A 95 5.36 -3.41 10.16
CA PHE A 95 5.70 -2.05 9.76
C PHE A 95 6.39 -1.32 10.91
N GLU A 96 7.47 -0.59 10.61
CA GLU A 96 8.21 0.19 11.62
C GLU A 96 7.65 1.59 11.84
N SER A 97 6.77 2.05 10.96
CA SER A 97 6.16 3.37 10.99
C SER A 97 4.64 3.29 10.93
N TRP A 98 3.99 4.18 11.66
CA TRP A 98 2.55 4.39 11.56
C TRP A 98 2.26 5.38 10.43
N GLY A 99 1.40 4.96 9.51
CA GLY A 99 0.92 5.78 8.42
C GLY A 99 -0.41 5.22 7.93
N LYS A 100 -1.16 6.02 7.16
CA LYS A 100 -2.50 5.64 6.72
C LYS A 100 -2.52 4.28 6.01
N LEU A 101 -1.57 4.08 5.08
CA LEU A 101 -1.51 2.85 4.31
C LEU A 101 -1.05 1.66 5.17
N GLN A 102 -0.07 1.86 6.05
CA GLN A 102 0.36 0.82 7.00
C GLN A 102 -0.80 0.37 7.90
N MET A 103 -1.61 1.30 8.41
CA MET A 103 -2.81 0.99 9.19
C MET A 103 -3.84 0.24 8.34
N ALA A 104 -4.07 0.66 7.09
CA ALA A 104 -5.04 0.00 6.19
C ALA A 104 -4.62 -1.44 5.85
N LEU A 105 -3.32 -1.67 5.72
CA LEU A 105 -2.74 -2.97 5.41
C LEU A 105 -2.70 -3.90 6.62
N ALA A 106 -2.40 -3.37 7.81
CA ALA A 106 -2.29 -4.19 9.03
C ALA A 106 -3.65 -4.59 9.60
N ALA A 107 -4.66 -3.70 9.52
CA ALA A 107 -5.95 -3.93 10.16
C ALA A 107 -6.96 -4.73 9.33
N GLY A 108 -6.81 -4.73 8.01
CA GLY A 108 -7.79 -5.36 7.12
C GLY A 108 -9.18 -4.73 7.18
N SER A 109 -9.26 -3.45 7.52
CA SER A 109 -10.50 -2.74 7.84
C SER A 109 -10.60 -1.41 7.07
N GLN A 110 -11.75 -0.74 7.19
CA GLN A 110 -11.92 0.58 6.62
C GLN A 110 -11.24 1.66 7.47
N GLN A 111 -10.03 2.04 7.09
CA GLN A 111 -9.34 3.19 7.68
C GLN A 111 -9.94 4.52 7.23
N MET A 112 -10.11 5.43 8.19
CA MET A 112 -10.58 6.79 7.93
C MET A 112 -9.59 7.85 8.40
N ASN A 113 -9.60 8.98 7.71
CA ASN A 113 -8.98 10.22 8.13
C ASN A 113 -9.86 10.85 9.20
N LEU A 114 -9.28 11.11 10.37
CA LEU A 114 -9.87 12.01 11.34
C LEU A 114 -9.62 13.42 10.83
N LEU A 115 -10.61 13.99 10.14
CA LEU A 115 -10.54 15.37 9.67
C LEU A 115 -10.61 16.33 10.86
N ALA A 116 -9.91 17.47 10.75
CA ALA A 116 -10.03 18.53 11.73
C ALA A 116 -11.51 18.91 11.90
N THR A 117 -12.00 18.95 13.13
CA THR A 117 -13.43 19.11 13.42
C THR A 117 -13.85 20.56 13.33
N ALA A 118 -15.09 20.80 12.87
CA ALA A 118 -15.71 22.11 12.96
C ALA A 118 -15.89 22.52 14.44
N ASN A 119 -15.91 23.83 14.71
CA ASN A 119 -16.14 24.32 16.06
C ASN A 119 -17.55 23.91 16.54
N GLY A 120 -17.64 23.34 17.76
CA GLY A 120 -18.89 22.83 18.31
C GLY A 120 -19.39 21.51 17.71
N ALA A 121 -18.58 20.81 16.90
CA ALA A 121 -18.96 19.51 16.36
C ALA A 121 -19.22 18.49 17.48
N ILE A 122 -20.32 17.73 17.36
CA ILE A 122 -20.63 16.62 18.27
C ILE A 122 -19.57 15.53 18.13
N ALA A 123 -19.11 15.00 19.25
CA ALA A 123 -18.11 13.93 19.29
C ALA A 123 -18.63 12.63 18.66
N ASN A 124 -17.77 11.95 17.90
CA ASN A 124 -18.04 10.65 17.29
C ASN A 124 -16.72 9.87 17.21
N GLY A 125 -16.78 8.53 17.35
CA GLY A 125 -15.61 7.66 17.38
C GLY A 125 -14.76 7.72 16.11
N SER A 126 -15.37 7.98 14.95
CA SER A 126 -14.67 8.19 13.68
C SER A 126 -14.50 9.67 13.30
N GLY A 127 -14.57 10.57 14.29
CA GLY A 127 -14.50 12.01 14.13
C GLY A 127 -15.87 12.66 13.85
N GLY A 128 -16.09 13.83 14.45
CA GLY A 128 -17.31 14.62 14.26
C GLY A 128 -17.42 15.27 12.87
N ILE A 129 -18.32 16.25 12.76
CA ILE A 129 -18.44 17.09 11.56
C ILE A 129 -17.11 17.78 11.27
N ALA A 130 -16.60 17.62 10.06
CA ALA A 130 -15.32 18.20 9.65
C ALA A 130 -15.43 19.72 9.46
N ALA A 131 -14.33 20.43 9.73
CA ALA A 131 -14.17 21.82 9.34
C ALA A 131 -14.24 21.95 7.81
N ALA A 132 -14.61 23.13 7.33
CA ALA A 132 -14.72 23.37 5.90
C ALA A 132 -13.36 23.11 5.20
N PRO A 133 -13.35 22.32 4.12
CA PRO A 133 -12.15 22.15 3.31
C PRO A 133 -11.74 23.46 2.63
N VAL A 134 -10.45 23.59 2.32
CA VAL A 134 -9.88 24.74 1.62
C VAL A 134 -9.75 24.41 0.13
N PRO A 135 -10.38 25.17 -0.78
CA PRO A 135 -10.26 24.94 -2.21
C PRO A 135 -8.81 25.05 -2.70
N LEU A 136 -8.42 24.16 -3.60
CA LEU A 136 -7.12 24.25 -4.26
C LEU A 136 -7.20 25.19 -5.46
N ALA A 137 -6.24 26.10 -5.53
CA ALA A 137 -6.06 26.97 -6.69
C ALA A 137 -5.29 26.25 -7.81
N ALA A 138 -5.40 26.81 -9.02
CA ALA A 138 -4.65 26.35 -10.19
C ALA A 138 -3.13 26.36 -9.91
N GLY A 139 -2.41 25.50 -10.62
CA GLY A 139 -0.97 25.31 -10.44
C GLY A 139 -0.59 24.37 -9.29
N SER A 140 -1.56 23.77 -8.60
CA SER A 140 -1.30 22.67 -7.68
C SER A 140 -0.73 21.45 -8.43
N THR A 141 0.27 20.81 -7.85
CA THR A 141 0.92 19.59 -8.35
C THR A 141 0.76 18.46 -7.33
N ALA A 142 1.29 17.27 -7.64
CA ALA A 142 1.28 16.15 -6.70
C ALA A 142 2.09 16.42 -5.42
N THR A 143 3.01 17.40 -5.43
CA THR A 143 3.90 17.71 -4.30
C THR A 143 3.76 19.13 -3.76
N SER A 144 2.93 19.97 -4.38
CA SER A 144 2.71 21.36 -3.98
C SER A 144 1.25 21.74 -4.14
N LEU A 145 0.57 22.07 -3.03
CA LEU A 145 -0.85 22.43 -3.01
C LEU A 145 -1.03 23.93 -2.87
N ASN A 146 -1.54 24.59 -3.90
CA ASN A 146 -1.77 26.03 -3.87
C ASN A 146 -3.08 26.33 -3.12
N VAL A 147 -2.97 26.98 -1.96
CA VAL A 147 -4.11 27.39 -1.12
C VAL A 147 -4.17 28.92 -0.93
N GLY A 148 -3.28 29.66 -1.58
CA GLY A 148 -3.20 31.12 -1.50
C GLY A 148 -3.10 31.64 -0.06
N ALA A 149 -3.95 32.62 0.27
CA ALA A 149 -3.99 33.24 1.59
C ALA A 149 -4.46 32.27 2.70
N ALA A 150 -5.08 31.14 2.37
CA ALA A 150 -5.53 30.16 3.35
C ALA A 150 -4.37 29.35 3.97
N THR A 151 -3.12 29.57 3.53
CA THR A 151 -1.91 29.01 4.16
C THR A 151 -1.84 29.29 5.66
N ALA A 152 -2.41 30.40 6.14
CA ALA A 152 -2.48 30.73 7.57
C ALA A 152 -3.23 29.70 8.43
N GLY A 153 -4.05 28.84 7.83
CA GLY A 153 -4.76 27.75 8.51
C GLY A 153 -3.95 26.46 8.67
N PHE A 154 -2.74 26.40 8.12
CA PHE A 154 -1.89 25.21 8.09
C PHE A 154 -0.54 25.46 8.75
N ASN A 155 0.05 24.39 9.27
CA ASN A 155 1.40 24.39 9.84
C ASN A 155 2.27 23.35 9.15
N VAL A 156 3.58 23.59 9.17
CA VAL A 156 4.55 22.54 8.86
C VAL A 156 4.36 21.40 9.86
N GLY A 157 4.23 20.18 9.36
CA GLY A 157 3.91 19.02 10.17
C GLY A 157 2.47 18.52 10.01
N ASP A 158 1.55 19.37 9.55
CA ASP A 158 0.15 18.98 9.38
C ASP A 158 0.01 17.83 8.38
N LEU A 159 -0.85 16.86 8.72
CA LEU A 159 -1.35 15.87 7.79
C LEU A 159 -2.54 16.47 7.02
N VAL A 160 -2.59 16.26 5.71
CA VAL A 160 -3.63 16.78 4.84
C VAL A 160 -4.18 15.71 3.90
N ALA A 161 -5.49 15.72 3.66
CA ALA A 161 -6.15 14.91 2.64
C ALA A 161 -6.69 15.81 1.54
N VAL A 162 -6.51 15.39 0.28
CA VAL A 162 -6.96 16.14 -0.89
C VAL A 162 -7.95 15.30 -1.68
N ASP A 163 -9.20 15.75 -1.75
CA ASP A 163 -10.20 15.10 -2.56
C ASP A 163 -11.39 16.03 -2.89
N LEU A 164 -12.25 15.54 -3.78
CA LEU A 164 -13.52 16.18 -4.11
C LEU A 164 -14.53 16.04 -2.97
N ASP A 165 -15.56 16.89 -3.01
CA ASP A 165 -16.74 16.70 -2.19
C ASP A 165 -17.49 15.41 -2.62
N TYR A 166 -18.05 14.72 -1.63
CA TYR A 166 -19.03 13.69 -1.89
C TYR A 166 -20.30 14.34 -2.43
N THR A 167 -20.78 13.89 -3.59
CA THR A 167 -21.97 14.45 -4.25
C THR A 167 -23.03 13.36 -4.51
N GLY A 168 -23.08 12.34 -3.66
CA GLY A 168 -24.02 11.22 -3.80
C GLY A 168 -23.56 10.10 -4.74
N GLN A 169 -22.25 9.99 -5.03
CA GLN A 169 -21.74 8.92 -5.89
C GLN A 169 -21.94 7.54 -5.22
N VAL A 170 -22.25 6.52 -6.02
CA VAL A 170 -22.30 5.12 -5.57
C VAL A 170 -21.14 4.33 -6.19
N GLY A 171 -20.77 3.21 -5.56
CA GLY A 171 -19.63 2.40 -5.99
C GLY A 171 -18.33 2.80 -5.30
N PHE A 172 -17.20 2.55 -5.96
CA PHE A 172 -15.88 2.84 -5.40
C PHE A 172 -15.60 4.36 -5.39
N VAL A 173 -15.18 4.89 -4.24
CA VAL A 173 -14.87 6.32 -4.06
C VAL A 173 -13.45 6.54 -3.55
N GLY A 174 -12.89 7.72 -3.85
CA GLY A 174 -11.52 8.12 -3.51
C GLY A 174 -10.68 8.36 -4.76
N SER A 175 -9.93 9.46 -4.78
CA SER A 175 -9.08 9.83 -5.91
C SER A 175 -7.75 9.08 -5.89
N GLY A 176 -7.32 8.56 -7.04
CA GLY A 176 -6.12 7.75 -7.21
C GLY A 176 -6.25 6.33 -6.66
N VAL A 177 -6.72 6.19 -5.42
CA VAL A 177 -6.97 4.91 -4.76
C VAL A 177 -8.36 4.88 -4.16
N SER A 178 -9.13 3.84 -4.46
CA SER A 178 -10.45 3.61 -3.87
C SER A 178 -10.34 3.35 -2.37
N GLY A 179 -10.84 4.28 -1.56
CA GLY A 179 -10.85 4.21 -0.09
C GLY A 179 -12.05 3.48 0.50
N ALA A 180 -13.14 3.36 -0.26
CA ALA A 180 -14.38 2.71 0.17
C ALA A 180 -15.26 2.28 -1.01
N TYR A 181 -16.28 1.48 -0.71
CA TYR A 181 -17.45 1.26 -1.57
C TYR A 181 -18.69 1.87 -0.92
N VAL A 182 -19.43 2.68 -1.67
CA VAL A 182 -20.65 3.35 -1.22
C VAL A 182 -21.86 2.68 -1.85
N ALA A 183 -22.69 2.04 -1.02
CA ALA A 183 -23.91 1.38 -1.48
C ALA A 183 -25.04 2.38 -1.76
N SER A 184 -25.14 3.45 -0.96
CA SER A 184 -26.08 4.55 -1.13
C SER A 184 -25.56 5.79 -0.40
N ALA A 185 -26.06 6.97 -0.78
CA ALA A 185 -25.68 8.23 -0.13
C ALA A 185 -26.10 8.28 1.35
N VAL A 186 -27.27 7.70 1.68
CA VAL A 186 -27.76 7.54 3.06
C VAL A 186 -26.83 6.66 3.90
N ALA A 187 -26.22 5.61 3.32
CA ALA A 187 -25.31 4.72 4.05
C ALA A 187 -24.04 5.44 4.56
N VAL A 188 -23.75 6.62 4.01
CA VAL A 188 -22.63 7.49 4.40
C VAL A 188 -23.12 8.83 4.97
N ASN A 189 -24.40 8.90 5.36
CA ASN A 189 -25.08 10.06 5.93
C ASN A 189 -25.03 11.32 5.04
N ASP A 190 -24.94 11.16 3.72
CA ASP A 190 -24.76 12.27 2.78
C ASP A 190 -23.59 13.21 3.18
N ASP A 191 -22.57 12.67 3.86
CA ASP A 191 -21.48 13.48 4.36
C ASP A 191 -20.64 13.99 3.19
N ILE A 192 -20.71 15.30 2.94
CA ILE A 192 -19.95 15.99 1.90
C ILE A 192 -18.43 15.73 1.98
N ASN A 193 -17.91 15.42 3.18
CA ASN A 193 -16.50 15.09 3.39
C ASN A 193 -16.19 13.60 3.35
N TYR A 194 -17.17 12.74 3.03
CA TYR A 194 -17.00 11.28 3.09
C TYR A 194 -15.82 10.80 2.26
N VAL A 195 -15.67 11.31 1.02
CA VAL A 195 -14.53 10.95 0.16
C VAL A 195 -13.21 11.31 0.84
N ARG A 196 -13.08 12.50 1.43
CA ARG A 196 -11.87 12.91 2.17
C ARG A 196 -11.64 12.09 3.42
N ARG A 197 -12.68 11.58 4.09
CA ARG A 197 -12.51 10.65 5.22
C ARG A 197 -11.86 9.35 4.74
N VAL A 198 -12.28 8.80 3.62
CA VAL A 198 -11.75 7.50 3.16
C VAL A 198 -10.52 7.64 2.24
N SER A 199 -10.21 8.84 1.76
CA SER A 199 -9.17 9.09 0.76
C SER A 199 -7.77 8.69 1.24
N LEU A 200 -7.05 7.92 0.44
CA LEU A 200 -5.62 7.65 0.60
C LEU A 200 -4.74 8.74 -0.02
N ASN A 201 -5.35 9.78 -0.60
CA ASN A 201 -4.66 10.92 -1.17
C ASN A 201 -4.20 11.90 -0.08
N VAL A 202 -3.28 11.42 0.76
CA VAL A 202 -2.82 12.06 1.99
C VAL A 202 -1.33 12.31 1.92
N SER A 203 -0.88 13.44 2.48
CA SER A 203 0.55 13.71 2.67
C SER A 203 0.79 14.61 3.89
N ARG A 204 2.05 14.78 4.27
CA ARG A 204 2.47 15.68 5.35
C ARG A 204 3.03 16.97 4.76
N VAL A 205 2.66 18.11 5.34
CA VAL A 205 3.23 19.40 4.97
C VAL A 205 4.66 19.51 5.51
N THR A 206 5.63 19.76 4.63
CA THR A 206 7.06 19.92 4.97
C THR A 206 7.53 21.36 4.94
N ALA A 207 6.90 22.19 4.12
CA ALA A 207 7.16 23.63 4.06
C ALA A 207 5.92 24.38 3.58
N ILE A 208 5.84 25.66 3.90
CA ILE A 208 4.79 26.57 3.40
C ILE A 208 5.51 27.76 2.78
N ALA A 209 5.28 28.00 1.50
CA ALA A 209 5.92 29.08 0.76
C ALA A 209 5.02 29.56 -0.37
N ASN A 210 4.96 30.89 -0.58
CA ASN A 210 4.27 31.52 -1.70
C ASN A 210 2.81 31.07 -1.86
N GLY A 211 2.09 30.93 -0.74
CA GLY A 211 0.69 30.47 -0.76
C GLY A 211 0.50 28.97 -1.05
N ALA A 212 1.57 28.17 -1.05
CA ALA A 212 1.51 26.74 -1.32
C ALA A 212 2.05 25.90 -0.16
N LEU A 213 1.40 24.75 0.07
CA LEU A 213 1.83 23.70 0.99
C LEU A 213 2.73 22.71 0.22
N GLN A 214 3.99 22.61 0.61
CA GLN A 214 4.92 21.62 0.08
C GLN A 214 4.74 20.29 0.82
N LEU A 215 4.70 19.19 0.08
CA LEU A 215 4.36 17.87 0.60
C LEU A 215 5.60 16.97 0.75
N SER A 216 5.60 16.08 1.74
CA SER A 216 6.70 15.12 1.99
C SER A 216 6.81 14.04 0.93
N ALA A 217 5.69 13.73 0.27
CA ALA A 217 5.59 12.74 -0.79
C ALA A 217 4.52 13.18 -1.79
N ALA A 218 4.68 12.73 -3.04
CA ALA A 218 3.70 12.94 -4.07
C ALA A 218 2.37 12.28 -3.69
N LEU A 219 1.27 13.00 -3.92
CA LEU A 219 -0.08 12.51 -3.79
C LEU A 219 -0.31 11.28 -4.69
N PRO A 220 -0.85 10.15 -4.18
CA PRO A 220 -1.16 8.97 -4.98
C PRO A 220 -2.08 9.24 -6.18
N ALA A 221 -2.97 10.24 -6.09
CA ALA A 221 -3.82 10.65 -7.21
C ALA A 221 -3.10 11.49 -8.27
N GLY A 222 -1.82 11.84 -8.06
CA GLY A 222 -1.09 12.76 -8.91
C GLY A 222 -1.47 14.22 -8.66
N ALA A 223 -1.42 15.04 -9.71
CA ALA A 223 -1.78 16.45 -9.62
C ALA A 223 -3.30 16.60 -9.31
N PRO A 224 -3.70 17.46 -8.37
CA PRO A 224 -5.11 17.65 -8.03
C PRO A 224 -5.95 18.09 -9.24
N ALA A 225 -7.11 17.45 -9.43
CA ALA A 225 -8.08 17.84 -10.44
C ALA A 225 -8.86 19.09 -10.03
N THR A 226 -9.49 19.76 -10.99
CA THR A 226 -10.36 20.92 -10.74
C THR A 226 -11.45 20.59 -9.73
N GLY A 227 -11.64 21.47 -8.74
CA GLY A 227 -12.64 21.31 -7.69
C GLY A 227 -12.16 20.50 -6.47
N MET A 228 -10.97 19.88 -6.53
CA MET A 228 -10.39 19.25 -5.35
C MET A 228 -10.08 20.28 -4.27
N GLN A 229 -10.24 19.86 -3.03
CA GLN A 229 -10.04 20.69 -1.86
C GLN A 229 -9.21 19.93 -0.83
N VAL A 230 -8.50 20.68 0.00
CA VAL A 230 -7.64 20.13 1.04
C VAL A 230 -8.27 20.27 2.42
N SER A 231 -8.23 19.20 3.21
CA SER A 231 -8.62 19.20 4.62
C SER A 231 -7.44 18.84 5.48
N ARG A 232 -7.27 19.55 6.61
CA ARG A 232 -6.33 19.15 7.66
C ARG A 232 -6.86 17.93 8.41
N LEU A 233 -5.96 17.05 8.82
CA LEU A 233 -6.24 15.88 9.63
C LEU A 233 -5.80 16.11 11.07
N ALA A 234 -6.59 15.60 12.00
CA ALA A 234 -6.18 15.34 13.38
C ALA A 234 -5.42 14.01 13.51
N GLY A 235 -5.64 13.07 12.58
CA GLY A 235 -4.98 11.77 12.58
C GLY A 235 -5.70 10.75 11.69
N PHE A 236 -5.51 9.47 12.01
CA PHE A 236 -6.18 8.35 11.38
C PHE A 236 -6.97 7.57 12.42
N VAL A 237 -8.04 6.92 12.00
CA VAL A 237 -8.82 6.02 12.84
C VAL A 237 -9.09 4.74 12.07
N ASP A 238 -8.84 3.65 12.76
CA ASP A 238 -9.31 2.35 12.34
C ASP A 238 -10.75 2.14 12.80
N ARG A 239 -11.62 1.70 11.89
CA ARG A 239 -12.94 1.16 12.23
C ARG A 239 -12.88 -0.36 12.14
N GLU A 240 -12.30 -0.98 13.17
CA GLU A 240 -12.28 -2.43 13.31
C GLU A 240 -13.71 -2.99 13.20
N GLY A 241 -13.90 -4.05 12.40
CA GLY A 241 -15.22 -4.59 12.05
C GLY A 241 -15.87 -3.92 10.82
N GLY A 242 -15.22 -2.94 10.18
CA GLY A 242 -15.67 -2.38 8.91
C GLY A 242 -15.70 -3.43 7.78
N SER A 243 -16.62 -3.26 6.84
CA SER A 243 -16.87 -4.23 5.75
C SER A 243 -15.97 -4.08 4.52
N TRP A 244 -15.09 -3.08 4.52
CA TRP A 244 -14.26 -2.75 3.37
C TRP A 244 -12.85 -3.32 3.50
N PHE A 245 -12.52 -4.24 2.60
CA PHE A 245 -11.17 -4.76 2.41
C PHE A 245 -10.57 -4.15 1.15
N GLN A 246 -9.33 -3.66 1.24
CA GLN A 246 -8.54 -3.30 0.07
C GLN A 246 -7.66 -4.46 -0.35
N GLU A 247 -7.53 -4.60 -1.66
CA GLU A 247 -6.53 -5.47 -2.26
C GLU A 247 -5.39 -4.63 -2.78
N TRP A 248 -4.18 -5.18 -2.67
CA TRP A 248 -2.97 -4.46 -3.00
C TRP A 248 -2.01 -5.32 -3.79
N SER A 249 -1.29 -4.71 -4.72
CA SER A 249 -0.05 -5.28 -5.23
C SER A 249 1.08 -4.90 -4.28
N ALA A 250 2.02 -5.82 -4.05
CA ALA A 250 3.14 -5.58 -3.17
C ALA A 250 4.48 -5.97 -3.81
N LEU A 251 5.50 -5.18 -3.52
CA LEU A 251 6.90 -5.50 -3.76
C LEU A 251 7.64 -5.54 -2.43
N PHE A 252 8.38 -6.63 -2.22
CA PHE A 252 9.33 -6.73 -1.13
C PHE A 252 10.71 -6.87 -1.73
N VAL A 253 11.56 -5.89 -1.47
CA VAL A 253 12.91 -5.83 -2.03
C VAL A 253 13.92 -6.04 -0.91
N MET A 254 14.75 -7.05 -1.08
CA MET A 254 15.94 -7.27 -0.27
C MET A 254 17.15 -6.90 -1.12
N GLN A 255 17.91 -5.91 -0.67
CA GLN A 255 19.20 -5.60 -1.27
C GLN A 255 20.29 -6.41 -0.58
N GLY A 256 21.07 -7.14 -1.37
CA GLY A 256 22.27 -7.82 -0.90
C GLY A 256 23.43 -6.86 -0.74
N GLU A 257 24.38 -7.20 0.14
CA GLU A 257 25.57 -6.39 0.42
C GLU A 257 26.41 -6.07 -0.82
N GLN A 258 26.38 -6.95 -1.83
CA GLN A 258 27.12 -6.76 -3.08
C GLN A 258 26.34 -5.90 -4.09
N GLY A 259 25.11 -5.48 -3.76
CA GLY A 259 24.22 -4.73 -4.66
C GLY A 259 23.28 -5.61 -5.48
N ASP A 260 23.31 -6.93 -5.27
CA ASP A 260 22.31 -7.86 -5.79
C ASP A 260 20.94 -7.60 -5.15
N ARG A 261 19.87 -8.11 -5.75
CA ARG A 261 18.50 -7.95 -5.25
C ARG A 261 17.73 -9.24 -5.32
N VAL A 262 17.01 -9.53 -4.24
CA VAL A 262 15.91 -10.49 -4.24
C VAL A 262 14.61 -9.68 -4.17
N ILE A 263 13.73 -9.89 -5.14
CA ILE A 263 12.46 -9.18 -5.26
C ILE A 263 11.33 -10.20 -5.21
N TYR A 264 10.38 -9.96 -4.31
CA TYR A 264 9.10 -10.67 -4.29
C TYR A 264 8.01 -9.72 -4.76
N HIS A 265 7.43 -10.00 -5.92
CA HIS A 265 6.24 -9.31 -6.41
C HIS A 265 5.01 -10.18 -6.18
N TYR A 266 4.07 -9.64 -5.41
CA TYR A 266 2.77 -10.21 -5.20
C TYR A 266 1.76 -9.35 -5.95
N PRO A 267 1.20 -9.81 -7.08
CA PRO A 267 0.25 -9.03 -7.86
C PRO A 267 -1.00 -8.67 -7.06
N ARG A 268 -1.53 -9.59 -6.26
CA ARG A 268 -2.70 -9.35 -5.42
C ARG A 268 -2.49 -9.95 -4.03
N LEU A 269 -2.54 -9.11 -3.03
CA LEU A 269 -2.58 -9.43 -1.61
C LEU A 269 -3.91 -8.98 -1.05
N GLN A 270 -4.49 -9.85 -0.22
CA GLN A 270 -5.67 -9.56 0.58
C GLN A 270 -5.29 -9.73 2.06
N PRO A 271 -5.60 -8.76 2.94
CA PRO A 271 -5.45 -8.94 4.38
C PRO A 271 -6.21 -10.20 4.84
N MET A 272 -5.59 -11.02 5.69
CA MET A 272 -6.16 -12.30 6.15
C MET A 272 -6.26 -12.45 7.67
N GLN A 273 -5.92 -11.41 8.42
CA GLN A 273 -6.05 -11.35 9.87
C GLN A 273 -6.57 -9.96 10.29
N SER A 274 -7.12 -9.88 11.50
CA SER A 274 -7.48 -8.62 12.14
C SER A 274 -6.23 -7.81 12.50
N ALA A 275 -6.44 -6.52 12.83
CA ALA A 275 -5.40 -5.67 13.39
C ALA A 275 -4.65 -6.36 14.54
N ALA A 276 -3.33 -6.27 14.49
CA ALA A 276 -2.45 -6.78 15.52
C ALA A 276 -1.26 -5.84 15.71
N GLU A 277 -1.04 -5.47 16.96
CA GLU A 277 0.11 -4.70 17.39
C GLU A 277 1.12 -5.58 18.15
N SER A 278 2.39 -5.27 17.96
CA SER A 278 3.47 -5.84 18.78
C SER A 278 4.25 -4.73 19.45
N ALA A 279 4.52 -4.90 20.74
CA ALA A 279 5.40 -4.02 21.50
C ALA A 279 6.83 -4.59 21.49
N GLU A 280 7.80 -3.75 21.13
CA GLU A 280 9.22 -4.06 21.24
C GLU A 280 9.87 -3.09 22.23
N VAL A 281 10.49 -3.62 23.28
CA VAL A 281 11.26 -2.82 24.24
C VAL A 281 12.53 -2.29 23.55
N LEU A 282 12.63 -0.97 23.44
CA LEU A 282 13.82 -0.30 22.90
C LEU A 282 14.88 -0.11 24.00
N ALA A 283 14.47 0.46 25.14
CA ALA A 283 15.31 0.69 26.31
C ALA A 283 14.46 1.04 27.54
N GLY A 284 14.73 0.41 28.68
CA GLY A 284 13.99 0.69 29.93
C GLY A 284 12.48 0.47 29.75
N THR A 285 11.68 1.51 29.98
CA THR A 285 10.21 1.51 29.80
C THR A 285 9.77 2.06 28.43
N LEU A 286 10.70 2.31 27.50
CA LEU A 286 10.37 2.78 26.16
C LEU A 286 10.10 1.58 25.26
N GLU A 287 8.87 1.50 24.76
CA GLU A 287 8.43 0.49 23.81
C GLU A 287 8.07 1.14 22.48
N GLN A 288 8.42 0.46 21.39
CA GLN A 288 7.92 0.76 20.06
C GLN A 288 6.73 -0.14 19.75
N ILE A 289 5.59 0.46 19.41
CA ILE A 289 4.42 -0.29 18.93
C ILE A 289 4.50 -0.40 17.41
N ARG A 290 4.48 -1.63 16.91
CA ARG A 290 4.53 -1.96 15.48
C ARG A 290 3.22 -2.57 15.01
N LEU A 291 2.86 -2.25 13.77
CA LEU A 291 1.68 -2.78 13.10
C LEU A 291 2.04 -4.06 12.35
N THR A 292 1.38 -5.18 12.67
CA THR A 292 1.61 -6.46 12.00
C THR A 292 0.58 -6.70 10.91
N GLY A 293 1.05 -6.87 9.68
CA GLY A 293 0.21 -7.27 8.55
C GLY A 293 0.43 -8.74 8.19
N ALA A 294 -0.64 -9.45 7.88
CA ALA A 294 -0.58 -10.75 7.23
C ALA A 294 -1.58 -10.81 6.06
N PHE A 295 -1.10 -11.38 4.96
CA PHE A 295 -1.81 -11.35 3.69
C PHE A 295 -1.84 -12.72 3.05
N ARG A 296 -2.98 -13.01 2.42
CA ARG A 296 -3.15 -14.10 1.47
C ARG A 296 -2.86 -13.58 0.07
N ALA A 297 -2.00 -14.30 -0.67
CA ALA A 297 -1.76 -14.01 -2.07
C ALA A 297 -2.87 -14.61 -2.93
N LEU A 298 -3.51 -13.78 -3.75
CA LEU A 298 -4.55 -14.21 -4.67
C LEU A 298 -3.94 -14.56 -6.04
N PRO A 299 -4.41 -15.62 -6.70
CA PRO A 299 -3.88 -16.04 -7.99
C PRO A 299 -4.19 -15.03 -9.09
N VAL A 300 -3.25 -14.86 -10.00
CA VAL A 300 -3.41 -14.12 -11.26
C VAL A 300 -2.90 -14.98 -12.42
N LYS A 301 -3.21 -14.55 -13.64
CA LYS A 301 -2.66 -15.14 -14.87
C LYS A 301 -1.39 -14.41 -15.26
N ASP A 302 -0.31 -15.15 -15.47
CA ASP A 302 0.89 -14.63 -16.11
C ASP A 302 0.57 -14.31 -17.58
N ALA A 303 0.97 -13.13 -18.04
CA ALA A 303 0.74 -12.69 -19.41
C ALA A 303 1.68 -13.37 -20.41
N ASN A 304 2.79 -13.96 -19.96
CA ASN A 304 3.75 -14.64 -20.84
C ASN A 304 3.21 -15.95 -21.41
N ASP A 305 2.49 -16.73 -20.61
CA ASP A 305 2.07 -18.09 -20.96
C ASP A 305 0.68 -18.49 -20.39
N GLY A 306 0.02 -17.63 -19.62
CA GLY A 306 -1.28 -17.91 -19.01
C GLY A 306 -1.22 -18.75 -17.73
N GLU A 307 -0.02 -19.00 -17.18
CA GLU A 307 0.13 -19.77 -15.95
C GLU A 307 -0.53 -19.08 -14.75
N THR A 308 -0.98 -19.88 -13.78
CA THR A 308 -1.61 -19.35 -12.56
C THR A 308 -0.56 -19.14 -11.49
N VAL A 309 -0.33 -17.90 -11.11
CA VAL A 309 0.76 -17.48 -10.22
C VAL A 309 0.25 -16.63 -9.07
N VAL A 310 0.88 -16.77 -7.91
CA VAL A 310 0.60 -15.98 -6.70
C VAL A 310 1.76 -15.07 -6.29
N CYS A 311 2.95 -15.31 -6.83
CA CYS A 311 4.15 -14.55 -6.53
C CYS A 311 5.18 -14.73 -7.64
N PHE A 312 5.75 -13.62 -8.10
CA PHE A 312 6.95 -13.60 -8.91
C PHE A 312 8.16 -13.39 -7.99
N ARG A 313 9.15 -14.28 -8.12
CA ARG A 313 10.39 -14.20 -7.34
C ARG A 313 11.54 -13.98 -8.30
N SER A 314 12.19 -12.85 -8.17
CA SER A 314 13.27 -12.43 -9.07
C SER A 314 14.56 -12.25 -8.29
N TYR A 315 15.66 -12.71 -8.87
CA TYR A 315 17.00 -12.41 -8.42
C TYR A 315 17.69 -11.56 -9.48
N LEU A 316 18.26 -10.43 -9.07
CA LEU A 316 19.01 -9.54 -9.94
C LEU A 316 20.45 -9.49 -9.44
N PRO A 317 21.45 -9.89 -10.24
CA PRO A 317 22.84 -9.84 -9.81
C PRO A 317 23.33 -8.39 -9.71
N ALA A 318 24.30 -8.18 -8.82
CA ALA A 318 25.04 -6.92 -8.76
C ALA A 318 25.71 -6.61 -10.12
N ALA A 319 25.64 -5.35 -10.56
CA ALA A 319 26.21 -4.92 -11.84
C ALA A 319 27.74 -5.07 -11.94
N MET A 320 28.45 -5.03 -10.80
CA MET A 320 29.91 -5.20 -10.71
C MET A 320 30.25 -6.24 -9.66
N ARG A 321 29.89 -7.50 -9.92
CA ARG A 321 30.35 -8.61 -9.08
C ARG A 321 31.79 -8.94 -9.46
N SER A 322 32.76 -8.66 -8.58
CA SER A 322 34.07 -9.29 -8.68
C SER A 322 33.88 -10.77 -8.34
N VAL A 323 34.01 -11.63 -9.34
CA VAL A 323 34.07 -13.10 -9.15
C VAL A 323 35.42 -13.45 -8.54
#